data_AF-A0A9E6B4D3-F1
#
_entry.id   AF-A0A9E6B4D3-F1
#
_cell.length_a   1.000
_cell.length_b   1.000
_cell.length_c   1.000
_cell.angle_alpha   90.00
_cell.angle_beta   90.00
_cell.angle_gamma   90.00
#
_symmetry.space_group_name_H-M   'P 1'
#
loop_
_entity.id
_entity.type
_entity.pdbx_description
1 polymer ?
#
loop_
_entity_poly.entity_id
_entity_poly.type
_entity_poly.pdbx_seq_one_letter_code
_entity_poly.pdbx_strand_id
1 'polypeptide(L)'
;MKNIYYLVRPFFAGQDKKYARIMGVALIILSLLKVYLGYLFTQWNRRFFDAIEIKNWEQFKIEMLFFCALALTFVSVVALSRYMCQRYALRWRFWMTNCALKDWLNSKNRELEGVDKRIQEDLMRFTDIFERICLEMVNNIVLVICFTPFLFQISQNILFLGISIQGILFYVVVVYTIIGFIVSRIIGRPLVQLEYDSQKYEAAFRYKLVHAKDGESFDVNNFQPLIQPIIKNHVSLYKRQKIFNFWQLSYDQLSFLIPYLILAPSYFSSIISLGLLQGNLKVTTKNCNFFPQQGFCMVKHF
;
A
#
# COMPACT_ATOMS: atom_id res chain seq x y z
N MET A 1 3.27 -6.92 -19.51
CA MET A 1 1.90 -6.75 -18.96
C MET A 1 0.80 -7.55 -19.70
N LYS A 2 0.87 -7.82 -21.01
CA LYS A 2 -0.17 -8.61 -21.73
C LYS A 2 -0.37 -10.06 -21.21
N ASN A 3 0.63 -10.66 -20.55
CA ASN A 3 0.56 -12.05 -20.08
C ASN A 3 -0.22 -12.25 -18.76
N ILE A 4 -0.37 -11.22 -17.92
CA ILE A 4 -1.09 -11.34 -16.64
C ILE A 4 -2.57 -11.60 -16.88
N TYR A 5 -3.15 -10.97 -17.90
CA TYR A 5 -4.56 -11.13 -18.25
C TYR A 5 -4.91 -12.59 -18.60
N TYR A 6 -4.01 -13.30 -19.28
CA TYR A 6 -4.18 -14.71 -19.62
C TYR A 6 -4.09 -15.65 -18.40
N LEU A 7 -3.31 -15.28 -17.39
CA LEU A 7 -3.18 -16.04 -16.14
C LEU A 7 -4.37 -15.84 -15.20
N VAL A 8 -4.95 -14.63 -15.17
CA VAL A 8 -6.02 -14.26 -14.21
C VAL A 8 -7.42 -14.61 -14.73
N ARG A 9 -7.69 -14.42 -16.03
CA ARG A 9 -9.02 -14.63 -16.64
C ARG A 9 -9.64 -16.02 -16.39
N PRO A 10 -8.90 -17.13 -16.44
CA PRO A 10 -9.51 -18.45 -16.31
C PRO A 10 -9.98 -18.77 -14.88
N PHE A 11 -9.45 -18.11 -13.85
CA PHE A 11 -9.92 -18.27 -12.45
C PHE A 11 -11.34 -17.74 -12.26
N PHE A 12 -11.66 -16.60 -12.87
CA PHE A 12 -12.99 -15.98 -12.77
C PHE A 12 -14.05 -16.61 -13.69
N ALA A 13 -13.63 -17.47 -14.63
CA ALA A 13 -14.47 -18.09 -15.64
C ALA A 13 -14.57 -19.64 -15.54
N GLY A 14 -13.69 -20.29 -14.77
CA GLY A 14 -13.59 -21.74 -14.65
C GLY A 14 -14.56 -22.40 -13.65
N GLN A 15 -14.20 -23.60 -13.16
CA GLN A 15 -15.02 -24.42 -12.26
C GLN A 15 -15.34 -23.72 -10.91
N ASP A 16 -14.42 -22.90 -10.40
CA ASP A 16 -14.58 -22.18 -9.12
C ASP A 16 -15.24 -20.80 -9.24
N LYS A 17 -15.81 -20.46 -10.41
CA LYS A 17 -16.36 -19.11 -10.71
C LYS A 17 -17.38 -18.60 -9.68
N LYS A 18 -18.20 -19.47 -9.09
CA LYS A 18 -19.21 -19.08 -8.09
C LYS A 18 -18.54 -18.61 -6.79
N TYR A 19 -17.60 -19.41 -6.27
CA TYR A 19 -16.83 -19.04 -5.09
C TYR A 19 -16.00 -17.78 -5.34
N ALA A 20 -15.33 -17.71 -6.50
CA ALA A 20 -14.49 -16.58 -6.87
C ALA A 20 -15.26 -15.25 -6.90
N ARG A 21 -16.48 -15.25 -7.46
CA ARG A 21 -17.35 -14.06 -7.55
C ARG A 21 -17.96 -13.69 -6.21
N ILE A 22 -18.52 -14.65 -5.46
CA ILE A 22 -19.15 -14.38 -4.16
C ILE A 22 -18.12 -13.80 -3.19
N MET A 23 -16.94 -14.42 -3.11
CA MET A 23 -15.87 -13.94 -2.23
C MET A 23 -15.34 -12.57 -2.69
N GLY A 24 -15.21 -12.34 -4.00
CA GLY A 24 -14.83 -11.04 -4.54
C GLY A 24 -15.82 -9.94 -4.17
N VAL A 25 -17.13 -10.20 -4.33
CA VAL A 25 -18.19 -9.25 -3.93
C VAL A 25 -18.17 -9.02 -2.42
N ALA A 26 -18.02 -10.06 -1.61
CA ALA A 26 -17.92 -9.93 -0.15
C ALA A 26 -16.72 -9.06 0.26
N LEU A 27 -15.55 -9.23 -0.38
CA LEU A 27 -14.36 -8.40 -0.13
C LEU A 27 -14.56 -6.94 -0.54
N ILE A 28 -15.30 -6.67 -1.63
CA ILE A 28 -15.67 -5.30 -2.03
C ILE A 28 -16.59 -4.69 -0.97
N ILE A 29 -17.64 -5.40 -0.53
CA ILE A 29 -18.56 -4.94 0.51
C ILE A 29 -17.81 -4.64 1.81
N LEU A 30 -16.93 -5.53 2.27
CA LEU A 30 -16.11 -5.31 3.45
C LEU A 30 -15.17 -4.11 3.28
N SER A 31 -14.67 -3.86 2.07
CA SER A 31 -13.84 -2.69 1.80
C SER A 31 -14.62 -1.38 1.86
N LEU A 32 -15.83 -1.35 1.30
CA LEU A 32 -16.74 -0.21 1.45
C LEU A 32 -17.11 0.04 2.92
N LEU A 33 -17.39 -1.04 3.67
CA LEU A 33 -17.70 -0.94 5.10
C LEU A 33 -16.52 -0.39 5.92
N LYS A 34 -15.28 -0.82 5.63
CA LYS A 34 -14.07 -0.25 6.26
C LYS A 34 -13.96 1.26 6.04
N VAL A 35 -14.23 1.73 4.83
CA VAL A 35 -14.16 3.18 4.54
C VAL A 35 -15.30 3.93 5.22
N TYR A 36 -16.51 3.39 5.23
CA TYR A 36 -17.62 3.98 5.97
C TYR A 36 -17.31 4.09 7.47
N LEU A 37 -16.76 3.04 8.09
CA LEU A 37 -16.30 3.10 9.48
C LEU A 37 -15.16 4.11 9.68
N GLY A 38 -14.26 4.24 8.71
CA GLY A 38 -13.22 5.27 8.70
C GLY A 38 -13.78 6.71 8.66
N TYR A 39 -14.86 6.92 7.90
CA TYR A 39 -15.61 8.17 7.90
C TYR A 39 -16.28 8.42 9.26
N LEU A 40 -16.94 7.40 9.84
CA LEU A 40 -17.55 7.53 11.18
C LEU A 40 -16.51 7.85 12.26
N PHE A 41 -15.29 7.28 12.18
CA PHE A 41 -14.18 7.67 13.06
C PHE A 41 -13.80 9.14 12.92
N THR A 42 -13.85 9.68 11.70
CA THR A 42 -13.54 11.10 11.44
C THR A 42 -14.61 12.00 12.06
N GLN A 43 -15.89 11.64 11.90
CA GLN A 43 -17.01 12.37 12.51
C GLN A 43 -17.04 12.26 14.04
N TRP A 44 -16.75 11.08 14.57
CA TRP A 44 -16.56 10.87 16.00
C TRP A 44 -15.44 11.77 16.53
N ASN A 45 -14.29 11.79 15.85
CA ASN A 45 -13.15 12.58 16.30
C ASN A 45 -13.46 14.07 16.38
N ARG A 46 -14.23 14.59 15.41
CA ARG A 46 -14.75 15.96 15.44
C ARG A 46 -15.61 16.19 16.69
N ARG A 47 -16.67 15.41 16.88
CA ARG A 47 -17.59 15.55 18.02
C ARG A 47 -16.88 15.44 19.38
N PHE A 48 -15.90 14.54 19.47
CA PHE A 48 -15.09 14.34 20.67
C PHE A 48 -14.27 15.59 21.02
N PHE A 49 -13.56 16.16 20.05
CA PHE A 49 -12.76 17.37 20.29
C PHE A 49 -13.61 18.63 20.47
N ASP A 50 -14.76 18.73 19.81
CA ASP A 50 -15.75 19.79 20.07
C ASP A 50 -16.26 19.71 21.53
N ALA A 51 -16.54 18.50 22.03
CA ALA A 51 -16.96 18.30 23.43
C ALA A 51 -15.86 18.71 24.44
N ILE A 52 -14.59 18.46 24.12
CA ILE A 52 -13.44 18.88 24.94
C ILE A 52 -13.30 20.41 24.93
N GLU A 53 -13.42 21.04 23.77
CA GLU A 53 -13.31 22.49 23.60
C GLU A 53 -14.35 23.23 24.46
N ILE A 54 -15.59 22.74 24.46
CA ILE A 54 -16.71 23.33 25.23
C ILE A 54 -16.77 22.75 26.68
N LYS A 55 -15.86 21.84 27.05
CA LYS A 55 -15.79 21.18 28.36
C LYS A 55 -17.07 20.45 28.78
N ASN A 56 -17.78 19.85 27.82
CA ASN A 56 -19.03 19.13 28.06
C ASN A 56 -18.77 17.69 28.53
N TRP A 57 -18.89 17.45 29.84
CA TRP A 57 -18.66 16.14 30.46
C TRP A 57 -19.65 15.05 30.02
N GLU A 58 -20.93 15.39 29.85
CA GLU A 58 -21.96 14.42 29.45
C GLU A 58 -21.70 13.92 28.03
N GLN A 59 -21.44 14.85 27.10
CA GLN A 59 -21.13 14.51 25.72
C GLN A 59 -19.81 13.72 25.61
N PHE A 60 -18.80 14.06 26.42
CA PHE A 60 -17.54 13.32 26.47
C PHE A 60 -17.74 11.84 26.83
N LYS A 61 -18.54 11.52 27.86
CA LYS A 61 -18.82 10.13 28.26
C LYS A 61 -19.52 9.34 27.15
N ILE A 62 -20.52 9.95 26.51
CA ILE A 62 -21.28 9.34 25.41
C ILE A 62 -20.35 9.03 24.24
N GLU A 63 -19.52 9.99 23.83
CA GLU A 63 -18.58 9.80 22.72
C GLU A 63 -17.48 8.78 23.07
N MET A 64 -17.05 8.66 24.33
CA MET A 64 -16.11 7.61 24.75
C MET A 64 -16.71 6.20 24.67
N LEU A 65 -17.96 6.00 25.10
CA LEU A 65 -18.64 4.71 24.94
C LEU A 65 -18.87 4.38 23.47
N PHE A 66 -19.27 5.37 22.67
CA PHE A 66 -19.42 5.22 21.23
C PHE A 66 -18.10 4.83 20.55
N PHE A 67 -16.97 5.40 20.98
CA PHE A 67 -15.64 5.01 20.50
C PHE A 67 -15.35 3.54 20.71
N CYS A 68 -15.62 3.00 21.91
CA CYS A 68 -15.38 1.59 22.21
C CYS A 68 -16.18 0.66 21.28
N ALA A 69 -17.47 0.95 21.09
CA ALA A 69 -18.33 0.16 20.19
C ALA A 69 -17.87 0.25 18.72
N LEU A 70 -17.52 1.46 18.28
CA LEU A 70 -17.07 1.72 16.92
C LEU A 70 -15.70 1.09 16.65
N ALA A 71 -14.76 1.17 17.60
CA ALA A 71 -13.45 0.54 17.51
C ALA A 71 -13.55 -0.99 17.46
N LEU A 72 -14.39 -1.59 18.30
CA LEU A 72 -14.61 -3.03 18.30
C LEU A 72 -15.19 -3.52 16.96
N THR A 73 -16.16 -2.78 16.41
CA THR A 73 -16.74 -3.07 15.10
C THR A 73 -15.69 -2.95 13.99
N PHE A 74 -14.90 -1.87 14.01
CA PHE A 74 -13.83 -1.67 13.02
C PHE A 74 -12.77 -2.76 13.05
N VAL A 75 -12.26 -3.12 14.23
CA VAL A 75 -11.27 -4.19 14.38
C VAL A 75 -11.84 -5.52 13.88
N SER A 76 -13.09 -5.83 14.20
CA SER A 76 -13.77 -7.06 13.75
C SER A 76 -13.87 -7.13 12.23
N VAL A 77 -14.25 -6.02 11.59
CA VAL A 77 -14.38 -5.92 10.12
C VAL A 77 -13.03 -6.04 9.44
N VAL A 78 -12.00 -5.37 9.97
CA VAL A 78 -10.64 -5.45 9.41
C VAL A 78 -10.08 -6.86 9.54
N ALA A 79 -10.26 -7.50 10.70
CA ALA A 79 -9.84 -8.88 10.94
C ALA A 79 -10.56 -9.86 9.99
N LEU A 80 -11.88 -9.72 9.85
CA LEU A 80 -12.68 -10.54 8.92
C LEU A 80 -12.26 -10.34 7.46
N SER A 81 -12.07 -9.08 7.04
CA SER A 81 -11.60 -8.74 5.69
C SER A 81 -10.24 -9.37 5.40
N ARG A 82 -9.31 -9.33 6.37
CA ARG A 82 -7.98 -9.94 6.23
C ARG A 82 -8.07 -11.45 6.12
N TYR A 83 -8.82 -12.10 7.02
CA TYR A 83 -9.02 -13.55 6.99
C TYR A 83 -9.65 -14.03 5.68
N MET A 84 -10.69 -13.34 5.21
CA MET A 84 -11.36 -13.66 3.94
C MET A 84 -10.40 -13.49 2.76
N CYS A 85 -9.57 -12.44 2.76
CA CYS A 85 -8.61 -12.23 1.68
C CYS A 85 -7.53 -13.32 1.65
N GLN A 86 -6.97 -13.69 2.81
CA GLN A 86 -5.99 -14.78 2.92
C GLN A 86 -6.57 -16.11 2.43
N ARG A 87 -7.82 -16.43 2.78
CA ARG A 87 -8.50 -17.64 2.25
C ARG A 87 -8.71 -17.58 0.75
N TYR A 88 -9.07 -16.41 0.24
CA TYR A 88 -9.26 -16.20 -1.20
C TYR A 88 -7.94 -16.38 -1.95
N ALA A 89 -6.86 -15.76 -1.47
CA ALA A 89 -5.53 -15.86 -2.03
C ALA A 89 -5.01 -17.31 -2.00
N LEU A 90 -5.20 -18.03 -0.89
CA LEU A 90 -4.81 -19.44 -0.77
C LEU A 90 -5.51 -20.32 -1.82
N ARG A 91 -6.83 -20.15 -1.99
CA ARG A 91 -7.59 -20.91 -3.01
C ARG A 91 -7.13 -20.56 -4.42
N TRP A 92 -6.91 -19.29 -4.68
CA TRP A 92 -6.43 -18.85 -5.99
C TRP A 92 -5.04 -19.38 -6.29
N ARG A 93 -4.15 -19.40 -5.29
CA ARG A 93 -2.82 -20.04 -5.38
C ARG A 93 -2.93 -21.52 -5.73
N PHE A 94 -3.78 -22.27 -5.03
CA PHE A 94 -3.99 -23.70 -5.34
C PHE A 94 -4.47 -23.91 -6.77
N TRP A 95 -5.40 -23.07 -7.24
CA TRP A 95 -5.87 -23.10 -8.62
C TRP A 95 -4.75 -22.80 -9.63
N MET A 96 -3.96 -21.74 -9.41
CA MET A 96 -2.83 -21.36 -10.25
C MET A 96 -1.79 -22.49 -10.35
N THR A 97 -1.44 -23.10 -9.21
CA THR A 97 -0.51 -24.23 -9.15
C THR A 97 -1.05 -25.42 -9.95
N ASN A 98 -2.33 -25.76 -9.84
CA ASN A 98 -2.92 -26.86 -10.60
C ASN A 98 -2.95 -26.61 -12.11
N CYS A 99 -3.23 -25.37 -12.54
CA CYS A 99 -3.16 -24.99 -13.95
C CYS A 99 -1.74 -25.10 -14.49
N ALA A 100 -0.77 -24.50 -13.79
CA ALA A 100 0.64 -24.57 -14.18
C ALA A 100 1.18 -26.02 -14.21
N LEU A 101 0.76 -26.85 -13.25
CA LEU A 101 1.14 -28.26 -13.20
C LEU A 101 0.57 -29.04 -14.39
N LYS A 102 -0.71 -28.82 -14.75
CA LYS A 102 -1.34 -29.46 -15.92
C LYS A 102 -0.64 -29.06 -17.21
N ASP A 103 -0.35 -27.77 -17.37
CA ASP A 103 0.34 -27.26 -18.56
C ASP A 103 1.76 -27.84 -18.68
N TRP A 104 2.48 -27.91 -17.56
CA TRP A 104 3.82 -28.52 -17.51
C TRP A 104 3.80 -30.01 -17.86
N LEU A 105 2.88 -30.79 -17.27
CA LEU A 105 2.74 -32.22 -17.55
C LEU A 105 2.42 -32.53 -19.01
N ASN A 106 1.64 -31.66 -19.66
CA ASN A 106 1.27 -31.76 -21.07
C ASN A 106 2.33 -31.19 -22.04
N SER A 107 3.33 -30.47 -21.54
CA SER A 107 4.38 -29.88 -22.35
C SER A 107 5.44 -30.93 -22.77
N LYS A 108 5.97 -30.80 -23.99
CA LYS A 108 7.05 -31.67 -24.49
C LYS A 108 8.41 -31.36 -23.86
N ASN A 109 8.60 -30.16 -23.30
CA ASN A 109 9.87 -29.67 -22.74
C ASN A 109 9.88 -29.74 -21.21
N ARG A 110 9.75 -30.95 -20.64
CA ARG A 110 9.77 -31.17 -19.20
C ARG A 110 11.14 -30.97 -18.55
N GLU A 111 12.20 -30.95 -19.35
CA GLU A 111 13.61 -30.88 -18.92
C GLU A 111 14.13 -29.45 -18.70
N LEU A 112 13.26 -28.44 -18.79
CA LEU A 112 13.63 -27.07 -18.46
C LEU A 112 14.03 -26.97 -16.99
N GLU A 113 15.29 -26.63 -16.74
CA GLU A 113 15.87 -26.54 -15.41
C GLU A 113 15.18 -25.45 -14.56
N GLY A 114 14.87 -25.77 -13.30
CA GLY A 114 14.28 -24.84 -12.33
C GLY A 114 12.79 -24.54 -12.50
N VAL A 115 12.05 -25.30 -13.32
CA VAL A 115 10.59 -25.15 -13.48
C VAL A 115 9.83 -25.51 -12.20
N ASP A 116 10.29 -26.51 -11.46
CA ASP A 116 9.80 -26.89 -10.13
C ASP A 116 9.84 -25.69 -9.16
N LYS A 117 10.98 -25.00 -9.13
CA LYS A 117 11.18 -23.82 -8.29
C LYS A 117 10.31 -22.64 -8.72
N ARG A 118 10.15 -22.41 -10.02
CA ARG A 118 9.27 -21.36 -10.55
C ARG A 118 7.79 -21.63 -10.23
N ILE A 119 7.32 -22.87 -10.40
CA ILE A 119 5.93 -23.25 -10.08
C ILE A 119 5.67 -23.09 -8.57
N GLN A 120 6.62 -23.41 -7.71
CA GLN A 120 6.41 -23.33 -6.26
C GLN A 120 6.65 -21.94 -5.68
N GLU A 121 7.79 -21.31 -5.96
CA GLU A 121 8.22 -20.05 -5.33
C GLU A 121 7.63 -18.83 -6.03
N ASP A 122 7.63 -18.78 -7.37
CA ASP A 122 7.18 -17.58 -8.09
C ASP A 122 5.66 -17.45 -8.04
N LEU A 123 4.91 -18.55 -8.18
CA LEU A 123 3.45 -18.51 -8.03
C LEU A 123 3.03 -18.08 -6.62
N MET A 124 3.75 -18.55 -5.58
CA MET A 124 3.52 -18.12 -4.20
C MET A 124 3.75 -16.62 -4.04
N ARG A 125 4.93 -16.14 -4.44
CA ARG A 125 5.28 -14.72 -4.34
C ARG A 125 4.30 -13.86 -5.12
N PHE A 126 3.93 -14.28 -6.33
CA PHE A 126 2.98 -13.55 -7.16
C PHE A 126 1.61 -13.42 -6.49
N THR A 127 1.06 -14.51 -5.92
CA THR A 127 -0.23 -14.45 -5.22
C THR A 127 -0.19 -13.59 -3.97
N ASP A 128 0.91 -13.63 -3.21
CA ASP A 128 1.06 -12.82 -1.99
C ASP A 128 1.18 -11.32 -2.31
N ILE A 129 1.94 -10.99 -3.37
CA ILE A 129 2.07 -9.61 -3.86
C ILE A 129 0.72 -9.11 -4.36
N PHE A 130 0.00 -9.91 -5.16
CA PHE A 130 -1.30 -9.52 -5.69
C PHE A 130 -2.34 -9.33 -4.58
N GLU A 131 -2.38 -10.23 -3.58
CA GLU A 131 -3.26 -10.09 -2.41
C GLU A 131 -3.04 -8.73 -1.73
N ARG A 132 -1.77 -8.40 -1.44
CA ARG A 132 -1.39 -7.14 -0.79
C ARG A 132 -1.78 -5.93 -1.63
N ILE A 133 -1.44 -5.94 -2.92
CA ILE A 133 -1.73 -4.82 -3.82
C ILE A 133 -3.24 -4.62 -3.97
N CYS A 134 -4.03 -5.69 -4.13
CA CYS A 134 -5.48 -5.56 -4.26
C CYS A 134 -6.13 -4.99 -3.00
N LEU A 135 -5.74 -5.47 -1.81
CA LEU A 135 -6.26 -4.95 -0.54
C LEU A 135 -5.94 -3.47 -0.36
N GLU A 136 -4.70 -3.08 -0.63
CA GLU A 136 -4.27 -1.70 -0.44
C GLU A 136 -4.82 -0.75 -1.51
N MET A 137 -4.85 -1.15 -2.79
CA MET A 137 -5.41 -0.33 -3.86
C MET A 137 -6.90 -0.07 -3.66
N VAL A 138 -7.69 -1.10 -3.34
CA VAL A 138 -9.13 -0.92 -3.12
C VAL A 138 -9.36 0.00 -1.93
N ASN A 139 -8.66 -0.21 -0.82
CA ASN A 139 -8.78 0.64 0.36
C ASN A 139 -8.45 2.10 0.03
N ASN A 140 -7.39 2.33 -0.74
CA ASN A 140 -6.93 3.68 -1.05
C ASN A 140 -7.80 4.40 -2.09
N ILE A 141 -8.30 3.70 -3.12
CA ILE A 141 -9.24 4.30 -4.11
C ILE A 141 -10.52 4.73 -3.39
N VAL A 142 -11.07 3.87 -2.55
CA VAL A 142 -12.30 4.17 -1.83
C VAL A 142 -12.07 5.30 -0.81
N LEU A 143 -10.88 5.38 -0.20
CA LEU A 143 -10.48 6.51 0.64
C LEU A 143 -10.53 7.82 -0.15
N VAL A 144 -9.87 7.90 -1.32
CA VAL A 144 -9.89 9.11 -2.15
C VAL A 144 -11.31 9.51 -2.55
N ILE A 145 -12.13 8.55 -2.99
CA ILE A 145 -13.52 8.82 -3.42
C ILE A 145 -14.38 9.33 -2.26
N CYS A 146 -14.32 8.69 -1.09
CA CYS A 146 -15.16 9.06 0.05
C CYS A 146 -14.70 10.35 0.73
N PHE A 147 -13.40 10.66 0.74
CA PHE A 147 -12.88 11.84 1.43
C PHE A 147 -12.78 13.09 0.55
N THR A 148 -12.82 12.98 -0.78
CA THR A 148 -12.82 14.15 -1.67
C THR A 148 -14.04 15.06 -1.43
N PRO A 149 -15.30 14.56 -1.39
CA PRO A 149 -16.47 15.40 -1.12
C PRO A 149 -16.40 16.07 0.27
N PHE A 150 -15.86 15.35 1.26
CA PHE A 150 -15.69 15.85 2.62
C PHE A 150 -14.74 17.05 2.68
N LEU A 151 -13.61 16.99 1.97
CA LEU A 151 -12.68 18.13 1.86
C LEU A 151 -13.37 19.36 1.24
N PHE A 152 -14.18 19.15 0.20
CA PHE A 152 -14.93 20.24 -0.42
C PHE A 152 -15.97 20.84 0.51
N GLN A 153 -16.78 20.01 1.17
CA GLN A 153 -17.85 20.45 2.08
C GLN A 153 -17.31 21.31 3.22
N ILE A 154 -16.13 20.95 3.75
CA ILE A 154 -15.57 21.65 4.90
C ILE A 154 -14.75 22.88 4.50
N SER A 155 -14.23 22.89 3.27
CA SER A 155 -13.45 24.04 2.76
C SER A 155 -14.26 25.27 2.34
N GLN A 156 -15.60 25.22 2.42
CA GLN A 156 -16.47 26.27 1.91
C GLN A 156 -16.25 27.63 2.59
N ASN A 157 -15.83 27.64 3.86
CA ASN A 157 -15.65 28.86 4.66
C ASN A 157 -14.20 29.10 5.11
N ILE A 158 -13.21 28.47 4.47
CA ILE A 158 -11.81 28.68 4.82
C ILE A 158 -11.30 29.94 4.10
N LEU A 159 -10.79 30.89 4.87
CA LEU A 159 -10.09 32.06 4.35
C LEU A 159 -8.61 31.72 4.18
N PHE A 160 -8.11 31.75 2.94
CA PHE A 160 -6.69 31.66 2.67
C PHE A 160 -6.19 33.03 2.24
N LEU A 161 -5.31 33.65 3.04
CA LEU A 161 -4.78 35.00 2.79
C LEU A 161 -5.87 36.06 2.54
N GLY A 162 -7.03 35.92 3.19
CA GLY A 162 -8.17 36.84 3.03
C GLY A 162 -9.08 36.56 1.83
N ILE A 163 -8.78 35.56 1.00
CA ILE A 163 -9.61 35.15 -0.14
C ILE A 163 -10.30 33.82 0.21
N SER A 164 -11.62 33.75 0.04
CA SER A 164 -12.39 32.52 0.18
C SER A 164 -12.30 31.72 -1.11
N ILE A 165 -11.45 30.69 -1.13
CA ILE A 165 -11.34 29.75 -2.25
C ILE A 165 -12.02 28.45 -1.86
N GLN A 166 -13.16 28.17 -2.49
CA GLN A 166 -13.87 26.91 -2.30
C GLN A 166 -12.98 25.75 -2.76
N GLY A 167 -12.81 24.72 -1.92
CA GLY A 167 -11.98 23.56 -2.25
C GLY A 167 -10.48 23.75 -2.01
N ILE A 168 -10.03 24.81 -1.34
CA ILE A 168 -8.58 25.08 -1.18
C ILE A 168 -7.78 23.90 -0.63
N LEU A 169 -8.31 23.20 0.38
CA LEU A 169 -7.67 22.01 0.94
C LEU A 169 -7.50 20.91 -0.11
N PHE A 170 -8.49 20.71 -0.98
CA PHE A 170 -8.41 19.72 -2.05
C PHE A 170 -7.29 20.09 -3.04
N TYR A 171 -7.25 21.34 -3.50
CA TYR A 171 -6.21 21.78 -4.45
C TYR A 171 -4.80 21.64 -3.86
N VAL A 172 -4.60 22.04 -2.60
CA VAL A 172 -3.29 21.91 -1.94
C VAL A 172 -2.89 20.43 -1.81
N VAL A 173 -3.82 19.56 -1.41
CA VAL A 173 -3.56 18.11 -1.35
C VAL A 173 -3.16 17.57 -2.71
N VAL A 174 -3.89 17.93 -3.78
CA VAL A 174 -3.60 17.45 -5.14
C VAL A 174 -2.21 17.90 -5.59
N VAL A 175 -1.89 19.18 -5.44
CA VAL A 175 -0.56 19.73 -5.81
C VAL A 175 0.54 19.05 -5.01
N TYR A 176 0.38 18.94 -3.70
CA TYR A 176 1.35 18.30 -2.81
C TYR A 176 1.57 16.83 -3.18
N THR A 177 0.49 16.12 -3.50
CA THR A 177 0.52 14.72 -3.92
C THR A 177 1.24 14.52 -5.25
N ILE A 178 1.02 15.41 -6.22
CA ILE A 178 1.72 15.38 -7.52
C ILE A 178 3.23 15.61 -7.33
N ILE A 179 3.61 16.59 -6.52
CA ILE A 179 5.02 16.83 -6.17
C ILE A 179 5.62 15.59 -5.49
N GLY A 180 4.89 15.03 -4.52
CA GLY A 180 5.22 13.80 -3.82
C GLY A 180 5.52 12.64 -4.76
N PHE A 181 4.64 12.44 -5.74
CA PHE A 181 4.76 11.39 -6.76
C PHE A 181 5.97 11.61 -7.69
N ILE A 182 6.16 12.83 -8.19
CA ILE A 182 7.28 13.15 -9.11
C ILE A 182 8.63 12.92 -8.41
N VAL A 183 8.80 13.43 -7.20
CA VAL A 183 10.04 13.28 -6.44
C VAL A 183 10.28 11.81 -6.07
N SER A 184 9.24 11.11 -5.60
CA SER A 184 9.32 9.67 -5.33
C SER A 184 9.76 8.87 -6.55
N ARG A 185 9.24 9.22 -7.75
CA ARG A 185 9.63 8.56 -9.01
C ARG A 185 11.08 8.84 -9.37
N ILE A 186 11.58 10.06 -9.18
CA ILE A 186 12.97 10.43 -9.49
C ILE A 186 13.93 9.68 -8.56
N ILE A 187 13.66 9.66 -7.26
CA ILE A 187 14.51 8.99 -6.26
C ILE A 187 14.42 7.45 -6.38
N GLY A 188 13.24 6.92 -6.72
CA GLY A 188 12.98 5.49 -6.81
C GLY A 188 13.50 4.80 -8.08
N ARG A 189 13.59 5.51 -9.21
CA ARG A 189 14.08 4.97 -10.49
C ARG A 189 15.40 4.15 -10.41
N PRO A 190 16.48 4.62 -9.76
CA PRO A 190 17.72 3.87 -9.69
C PRO A 190 17.64 2.60 -8.83
N LEU A 191 16.67 2.48 -7.91
CA LEU A 191 16.55 1.28 -7.07
C LEU A 191 16.21 0.05 -7.91
N VAL A 192 15.36 0.19 -8.93
CA VAL A 192 14.96 -0.92 -9.81
C VAL A 192 16.16 -1.54 -10.50
N GLN A 193 17.08 -0.70 -11.01
CA GLN A 193 18.29 -1.19 -11.65
C GLN A 193 19.21 -1.91 -10.66
N LEU A 194 19.37 -1.37 -9.44
CA LEU A 194 20.21 -1.97 -8.40
C LEU A 194 19.64 -3.31 -7.91
N GLU A 195 18.31 -3.45 -7.81
CA GLU A 195 17.66 -4.70 -7.45
C GLU A 195 17.85 -5.75 -8.55
N TYR A 196 17.66 -5.36 -9.82
CA TYR A 196 17.95 -6.22 -10.97
C TYR A 196 19.41 -6.69 -10.98
N ASP A 197 20.35 -5.77 -10.79
CA ASP A 197 21.78 -6.08 -10.71
C ASP A 197 22.07 -7.01 -9.52
N SER A 198 21.36 -6.84 -8.39
CA SER A 198 21.47 -7.75 -7.23
C SER A 198 21.06 -9.17 -7.59
N GLN A 199 19.89 -9.33 -8.21
CA GLN A 199 19.39 -10.63 -8.67
C GLN A 199 20.35 -11.26 -9.68
N LYS A 200 20.91 -10.47 -10.61
CA LYS A 200 21.89 -10.93 -11.61
C LYS A 200 23.18 -11.42 -10.96
N TYR A 201 23.77 -10.65 -10.03
CA TYR A 201 25.01 -11.03 -9.36
C TYR A 201 24.82 -12.24 -8.44
N GLU A 202 23.71 -12.30 -7.70
CA GLU A 202 23.36 -13.48 -6.90
C GLU A 202 23.14 -14.73 -7.75
N ALA A 203 22.48 -14.61 -8.91
CA ALA A 203 22.29 -15.73 -9.82
C ALA A 203 23.63 -16.26 -10.36
N ALA A 204 24.55 -15.38 -10.75
CA ALA A 204 25.89 -15.77 -11.19
C ALA A 204 26.68 -16.48 -10.09
N PHE A 205 26.57 -16.00 -8.85
CA PHE A 205 27.18 -16.65 -7.70
C PHE A 205 26.58 -18.04 -7.41
N ARG A 206 25.25 -18.16 -7.43
CA ARG A 206 24.55 -19.45 -7.26
C ARG A 206 24.93 -20.45 -8.37
N TYR A 207 25.04 -19.99 -9.61
CA TYR A 207 25.46 -20.83 -10.74
C TYR A 207 26.84 -21.45 -10.49
N LYS A 208 27.84 -20.65 -10.08
CA LYS A 208 29.17 -21.17 -9.75
C LYS A 208 29.15 -22.12 -8.55
N LEU A 209 28.33 -21.86 -7.53
CA LEU A 209 28.21 -22.76 -6.38
C LEU A 209 27.65 -24.15 -6.76
N VAL A 210 26.70 -24.20 -7.68
CA VAL A 210 26.14 -25.48 -8.15
C VAL A 210 27.20 -26.28 -8.90
N HIS A 211 27.94 -25.65 -9.81
CA HIS A 211 29.00 -26.31 -10.59
C HIS A 211 30.21 -26.69 -9.74
N ALA A 212 30.45 -25.98 -8.63
CA ALA A 212 31.49 -26.33 -7.67
C ALA A 212 31.23 -27.66 -6.94
N LYS A 213 29.99 -28.14 -6.94
CA LYS A 213 29.62 -29.42 -6.34
C LYS A 213 30.04 -30.63 -7.19
N ASP A 214 30.29 -30.44 -8.49
CA ASP A 214 30.52 -31.53 -9.46
C ASP A 214 31.99 -31.99 -9.58
N GLY A 215 32.85 -31.62 -8.63
CA GLY A 215 34.14 -32.30 -8.40
C GLY A 215 35.42 -31.54 -8.78
N GLU A 216 35.34 -30.27 -9.17
CA GLU A 216 36.54 -29.42 -9.32
C GLU A 216 37.05 -28.96 -7.94
N SER A 217 38.37 -28.98 -7.74
CA SER A 217 39.02 -28.46 -6.54
C SER A 217 38.93 -26.93 -6.52
N PHE A 218 37.82 -26.42 -5.98
CA PHE A 218 37.57 -24.99 -5.92
C PHE A 218 38.22 -24.34 -4.70
N ASP A 219 39.22 -23.49 -4.97
CA ASP A 219 39.79 -22.57 -3.97
C ASP A 219 38.84 -21.39 -3.71
N VAL A 220 38.73 -20.96 -2.45
CA VAL A 220 37.91 -19.82 -2.00
C VAL A 220 38.26 -18.54 -2.77
N ASN A 221 39.52 -18.43 -3.20
CA ASN A 221 40.03 -17.33 -4.00
C ASN A 221 39.31 -17.16 -5.35
N ASN A 222 38.71 -18.22 -5.90
CA ASN A 222 37.93 -18.14 -7.14
C ASN A 222 36.54 -17.52 -6.97
N PHE A 223 36.05 -17.38 -5.74
CA PHE A 223 34.75 -16.76 -5.42
C PHE A 223 34.84 -15.28 -5.02
N GLN A 224 36.00 -14.81 -4.53
CA GLN A 224 36.29 -13.40 -4.27
C GLN A 224 35.84 -12.43 -5.40
N PRO A 225 36.17 -12.68 -6.69
CA PRO A 225 35.76 -11.78 -7.77
C PRO A 225 34.24 -11.75 -8.01
N LEU A 226 33.48 -12.75 -7.55
CA LEU A 226 32.01 -12.76 -7.62
C LEU A 226 31.36 -12.07 -6.42
N ILE A 227 31.99 -12.14 -5.25
CA ILE A 227 31.46 -11.56 -4.01
C ILE A 227 31.63 -10.04 -4.01
N GLN A 228 32.75 -9.51 -4.51
CA GLN A 228 32.98 -8.07 -4.57
C GLN A 228 31.86 -7.26 -5.28
N PRO A 229 31.40 -7.63 -6.49
CA PRO A 229 30.32 -6.89 -7.15
C PRO A 229 29.00 -6.99 -6.38
N ILE A 230 28.69 -8.13 -5.73
CA ILE A 230 27.51 -8.29 -4.86
C ILE A 230 27.55 -7.26 -3.72
N ILE A 231 28.66 -7.19 -2.98
CA ILE A 231 28.81 -6.26 -1.86
C ILE A 231 28.73 -4.81 -2.35
N LYS A 232 29.44 -4.45 -3.43
CA LYS A 232 29.42 -3.09 -3.99
C LYS A 232 28.01 -2.68 -4.43
N ASN A 233 27.25 -3.60 -5.03
CA ASN A 233 25.87 -3.36 -5.42
C ASN A 233 24.97 -3.16 -4.19
N HIS A 234 25.05 -4.04 -3.19
CA HIS A 234 24.26 -3.90 -1.95
C HIS A 234 24.56 -2.60 -1.21
N VAL A 235 25.83 -2.19 -1.11
CA VAL A 235 26.18 -0.89 -0.50
C VAL A 235 25.53 0.27 -1.26
N SER A 236 25.51 0.21 -2.59
CA SER A 236 24.87 1.22 -3.44
C SER A 236 23.34 1.21 -3.27
N LEU A 237 22.75 0.03 -3.17
CA LEU A 237 21.33 -0.20 -2.91
C LEU A 237 20.93 0.34 -1.53
N TYR A 238 21.68 0.05 -0.47
CA TYR A 238 21.42 0.59 0.87
C TYR A 238 21.56 2.11 0.92
N LYS A 239 22.55 2.70 0.24
CA LYS A 239 22.69 4.16 0.13
C LYS A 239 21.46 4.79 -0.52
N ARG A 240 20.94 4.19 -1.60
CA ARG A 240 19.75 4.68 -2.29
C ARG A 240 18.47 4.46 -1.48
N GLN A 241 18.31 3.31 -0.83
CA GLN A 241 17.21 3.05 0.10
C GLN A 241 17.20 4.04 1.26
N LYS A 242 18.37 4.40 1.82
CA LYS A 242 18.46 5.43 2.86
C LYS A 242 17.90 6.77 2.39
N ILE A 243 18.28 7.22 1.19
CA ILE A 243 17.78 8.48 0.61
C ILE A 243 16.27 8.41 0.38
N PHE A 244 15.77 7.29 -0.17
CA PHE A 244 14.34 7.09 -0.39
C PHE A 244 13.56 7.09 0.94
N ASN A 245 14.03 6.37 1.95
CA ASN A 245 13.41 6.31 3.27
C ASN A 245 13.39 7.69 3.93
N PHE A 246 14.49 8.45 3.84
CA PHE A 246 14.55 9.82 4.35
C PHE A 246 13.51 10.72 3.68
N TRP A 247 13.39 10.64 2.35
CA TRP A 247 12.37 11.36 1.59
C TRP A 247 10.96 10.97 2.05
N GLN A 248 10.67 9.67 2.15
CA GLN A 248 9.35 9.17 2.56
C GLN A 248 8.98 9.65 3.97
N LEU A 249 9.89 9.53 4.94
CA LEU A 249 9.65 10.00 6.31
C LEU A 249 9.46 11.51 6.37
N SER A 250 10.26 12.27 5.62
CA SER A 250 10.13 13.74 5.56
C SER A 250 8.80 14.16 4.94
N TYR A 251 8.39 13.48 3.86
CA TYR A 251 7.10 13.73 3.21
C TYR A 251 5.94 13.42 4.16
N ASP A 252 5.96 12.27 4.85
CA ASP A 252 4.91 11.91 5.79
C ASP A 252 4.81 12.92 6.96
N GLN A 253 5.95 13.44 7.44
CA GLN A 253 5.99 14.45 8.51
C GLN A 253 5.47 15.81 8.03
N LEU A 254 5.81 16.23 6.81
CA LEU A 254 5.32 17.48 6.22
C LEU A 254 3.82 17.41 5.91
N SER A 255 3.31 16.26 5.44
CA SER A 255 1.89 16.03 5.20
C SER A 255 1.02 16.32 6.43
N PHE A 256 1.54 16.03 7.62
CA PHE A 256 0.85 16.29 8.88
C PHE A 256 0.73 17.79 9.18
N LEU A 257 1.69 18.62 8.74
CA LEU A 257 1.73 20.06 9.02
C LEU A 257 0.88 20.90 8.06
N ILE A 258 0.75 20.47 6.80
CA ILE A 258 0.01 21.21 5.76
C ILE A 258 -1.39 21.66 6.21
N PRO A 259 -2.23 20.80 6.81
CA PRO A 259 -3.59 21.19 7.14
C PRO A 259 -3.60 22.19 8.31
N TYR A 260 -2.64 22.11 9.24
CA TYR A 260 -2.48 23.13 10.28
C TYR A 260 -2.16 24.49 9.68
N LEU A 261 -1.24 24.58 8.73
CA LEU A 261 -0.87 25.86 8.11
C LEU A 261 -2.05 26.53 7.39
N ILE A 262 -2.91 25.73 6.76
CA ILE A 262 -4.07 26.23 6.01
C ILE A 262 -5.23 26.58 6.96
N LEU A 263 -5.49 25.74 7.97
CA LEU A 263 -6.64 25.88 8.86
C LEU A 263 -6.38 26.78 10.06
N ALA A 264 -5.12 26.98 10.47
CA ALA A 264 -4.78 27.79 11.64
C ALA A 264 -5.38 29.20 11.60
N PRO A 265 -5.29 29.98 10.50
CA PRO A 265 -5.90 31.31 10.46
C PRO A 265 -7.41 31.27 10.73
N SER A 266 -8.14 30.32 10.13
CA SER A 266 -9.58 30.17 10.33
C SER A 266 -9.94 29.68 11.74
N TYR A 267 -9.08 28.90 12.37
CA TYR A 267 -9.27 28.43 13.75
C TYR A 267 -9.06 29.58 14.74
N PHE A 268 -7.96 30.32 14.62
CA PHE A 268 -7.67 31.47 15.49
C PHE A 268 -8.63 32.65 15.28
N SER A 269 -9.30 32.72 14.13
CA SER A 269 -10.41 33.66 13.90
C SER A 269 -11.78 33.13 14.34
N SER A 270 -11.84 32.00 15.05
CA SER A 270 -13.07 31.37 15.55
C SER A 270 -14.12 31.01 14.48
N ILE A 271 -13.71 30.85 13.22
CA ILE A 271 -14.60 30.45 12.11
C ILE A 271 -14.85 28.93 12.16
N ILE A 272 -13.88 28.17 12.67
CA ILE A 272 -13.93 26.71 12.76
C ILE A 272 -13.66 26.23 14.19
N SER A 273 -14.30 25.14 14.59
CA SER A 273 -14.08 24.49 15.89
C SER A 273 -12.82 23.61 15.88
N LEU A 274 -12.33 23.27 17.08
CA LEU A 274 -11.18 22.38 17.27
C LEU A 274 -11.45 21.00 16.68
N GLY A 275 -12.66 20.48 16.82
CA GLY A 275 -13.03 19.18 16.25
C GLY A 275 -13.01 19.16 14.73
N LEU A 276 -13.39 20.25 14.08
CA LEU A 276 -13.32 20.36 12.63
C LEU A 276 -11.86 20.42 12.16
N LEU A 277 -10.99 21.12 12.88
CA LEU A 277 -9.54 21.12 12.63
C LEU A 277 -8.93 19.72 12.77
N GLN A 278 -9.19 19.01 13.87
CA GLN A 278 -8.68 17.65 14.13
C GLN A 278 -9.21 16.60 13.15
N GLY A 279 -10.49 16.68 12.79
CA GLY A 279 -11.09 15.82 11.77
C GLY A 279 -10.42 15.99 10.40
N ASN A 280 -10.21 17.23 9.97
CA ASN A 280 -9.59 17.55 8.68
C ASN A 280 -8.12 17.11 8.62
N LEU A 281 -7.36 17.26 9.70
CA LEU A 281 -5.97 16.83 9.77
C LEU A 281 -5.80 15.35 9.45
N LYS A 282 -6.64 14.50 10.05
CA LYS A 282 -6.61 13.05 9.82
C LYS A 282 -6.91 12.69 8.36
N VAL A 283 -7.87 13.38 7.75
CA VAL A 283 -8.26 13.13 6.35
C VAL A 283 -7.18 13.60 5.38
N THR A 284 -6.68 14.81 5.59
CA THR A 284 -5.72 15.46 4.69
C THR A 284 -4.38 14.72 4.71
N THR A 285 -3.90 14.29 5.88
CA THR A 285 -2.68 13.49 6.01
C THR A 285 -2.80 12.14 5.30
N LYS A 286 -3.94 11.45 5.46
CA LYS A 286 -4.19 10.16 4.79
C LYS A 286 -4.21 10.29 3.27
N ASN A 287 -4.82 11.35 2.73
CA ASN A 287 -4.85 11.60 1.29
C ASN A 287 -3.47 11.95 0.73
N CYS A 288 -2.68 12.75 1.44
CA CYS A 288 -1.33 13.12 1.00
C CYS A 288 -0.38 11.92 0.92
N ASN A 289 -0.47 10.97 1.85
CA ASN A 289 0.46 9.83 1.94
C ASN A 289 0.14 8.68 0.95
N PHE A 290 -0.86 8.85 0.09
CA PHE A 290 -1.34 7.80 -0.84
C PHE A 290 -0.27 7.32 -1.85
N PHE A 291 0.38 8.24 -2.58
CA PHE A 291 1.27 7.86 -3.69
C PHE A 291 2.70 7.45 -3.29
N PRO A 292 3.38 8.07 -2.30
CA PRO A 292 4.74 7.70 -1.94
C PRO A 292 4.84 6.28 -1.36
N GLN A 293 3.86 5.87 -0.56
CA GLN A 293 3.86 4.56 0.11
C GLN A 293 3.70 3.40 -0.88
N GLN A 294 2.88 3.58 -1.93
CA GLN A 294 2.70 2.55 -2.97
C GLN A 294 3.90 2.44 -3.93
N GLY A 295 4.61 3.55 -4.18
CA GLY A 295 5.85 3.54 -4.96
C GLY A 295 6.92 2.63 -4.34
N PHE A 296 7.04 2.62 -3.02
CA PHE A 296 7.99 1.75 -2.31
C PHE A 296 7.63 0.27 -2.38
N CYS A 297 6.35 -0.08 -2.18
CA CYS A 297 5.89 -1.47 -2.27
C CYS A 297 6.09 -2.07 -3.67
N MET A 298 5.92 -1.29 -4.74
CA MET A 298 6.23 -1.75 -6.09
C MET A 298 7.74 -1.96 -6.29
N VAL A 299 8.57 -1.02 -5.84
CA VAL A 299 10.04 -1.11 -6.04
C VAL A 299 10.69 -2.25 -5.24
N LYS A 300 10.14 -2.65 -4.09
CA LYS A 300 10.67 -3.76 -3.28
C LYS A 300 10.39 -5.16 -3.83
N HIS A 301 9.50 -5.28 -4.80
CA HIS A 301 8.95 -6.58 -5.25
C HIS A 301 9.08 -6.81 -6.76
N PHE A 302 9.77 -5.91 -7.48
CA PHE A 302 10.27 -6.12 -8.84
C PHE A 302 11.79 -6.29 -8.78
#